data_AF-A0AAD7N3W1-F1
#
_entry.id   AF-A0AAD7N3W1-F1
#
_cell.length_a   1.000
_cell.length_b   1.000
_cell.length_c   1.000
_cell.angle_alpha   90.00
_cell.angle_beta   90.00
_cell.angle_gamma   90.00
#
_symmetry.space_group_name_H-M   'P 1'
#
loop_
_entity.id
_entity.type
_entity.pdbx_description
1 polymer ?
#
loop_
_entity_poly.entity_id
_entity_poly.type
_entity_poly.pdbx_seq_one_letter_code
_entity_poly.pdbx_strand_id
1 'polypeptide(L)'
;MALNPIQRSETGWSDSDTLAGDIQPQHGVTWTPISVGNFNRYSRGRCVSRKNAQPEYIVPAFSRCFSRGPIANWTPHRHPEGALYFLHQQNRIFTDAHLYDDTIMPKVNTCVSIIRADLEKKGFLDLDTDTIDIVLDLCDEQSAETIKCGYYFVDHSKRSVFWMEDFKMSQIPSWKRIPGIDSTSHIGLILEHEYWQHCDLFPAASPPTAGLVSELRDTIVHSAIDALTSPTTTTPFSVDDLLKMVTLTNSMAPPDVATAARTKSFGVQVDQGSPSAVARLMMLFAQERINHFHGEYAARLDRENSVYGQSRTRSSSMAIISPLLLSAPAGHLRDLQAIFMDDIVSQLSWKRLAQKVLSEWQDITLYASLILNANVGILAIPVGANTSIAQIISYISICFGLASVILALILSRKYRLDATDAVSVGSVRHP
;
A
#
# COMPACT_ATOMS: atom_id res chain seq x y z
N MET A 1 -15.93 31.38 -50.68
CA MET A 1 -17.06 31.64 -49.76
C MET A 1 -16.90 30.69 -48.58
N ALA A 2 -16.04 31.05 -47.62
CA ALA A 2 -16.36 31.83 -46.41
C ALA A 2 -17.13 30.94 -45.40
N LEU A 3 -16.45 30.36 -44.40
CA LEU A 3 -16.21 30.91 -43.03
C LEU A 3 -17.55 31.11 -42.30
N ASN A 4 -17.86 30.56 -41.12
CA ASN A 4 -17.05 30.50 -39.89
C ASN A 4 -17.72 29.56 -38.83
N PRO A 5 -17.06 29.32 -37.68
CA PRO A 5 -17.27 28.20 -36.76
C PRO A 5 -18.18 28.56 -35.56
N ILE A 6 -18.68 27.53 -34.88
CA ILE A 6 -19.35 27.70 -33.58
C ILE A 6 -18.30 27.68 -32.47
N GLN A 7 -18.33 28.75 -31.70
CA GLN A 7 -17.35 29.18 -30.72
C GLN A 7 -17.26 28.26 -29.49
N ARG A 8 -16.02 28.02 -29.04
CA ARG A 8 -15.71 27.78 -27.63
C ARG A 8 -16.16 28.99 -26.82
N SER A 9 -17.02 28.81 -25.83
CA SER A 9 -17.16 29.74 -24.73
C SER A 9 -16.13 29.40 -23.67
N GLU A 10 -15.07 30.21 -23.61
CA GLU A 10 -14.28 30.40 -22.41
C GLU A 10 -15.16 31.11 -21.36
N THR A 11 -15.43 30.43 -20.26
CA THR A 11 -15.81 31.02 -18.97
C THR A 11 -15.06 30.18 -17.94
N GLY A 12 -13.92 30.64 -17.46
CA GLY A 12 -13.89 31.58 -16.35
C GLY A 12 -13.43 30.79 -15.13
N TRP A 13 -12.13 30.61 -15.01
CA TRP A 13 -11.52 30.22 -13.74
C TRP A 13 -11.63 31.42 -12.81
N SER A 14 -12.55 31.36 -11.85
CA SER A 14 -12.54 32.18 -10.66
C SER A 14 -13.19 31.39 -9.54
N ASP A 15 -12.34 31.02 -8.58
CA ASP A 15 -12.54 30.87 -7.15
C ASP A 15 -13.92 30.56 -6.54
N SER A 16 -13.81 29.75 -5.47
CA SER A 16 -14.75 29.55 -4.38
C SER A 16 -16.05 28.83 -4.71
N ASP A 17 -16.10 27.56 -4.34
CA ASP A 17 -17.22 27.07 -3.53
C ASP A 17 -16.73 26.03 -2.54
N THR A 18 -16.38 26.58 -1.37
CA THR A 18 -16.27 25.94 -0.08
C THR A 18 -17.62 25.28 0.25
N LEU A 19 -17.69 23.95 0.15
CA LEU A 19 -18.67 23.14 0.89
C LEU A 19 -17.91 22.16 1.80
N ALA A 20 -17.01 22.72 2.60
CA ALA A 20 -16.89 22.29 3.98
C ALA A 20 -18.07 22.94 4.70
N GLY A 21 -18.99 22.16 5.25
CA GLY A 21 -19.93 22.72 6.20
C GLY A 21 -19.10 23.36 7.31
N ASP A 22 -19.24 24.68 7.49
CA ASP A 22 -18.66 25.37 8.64
C ASP A 22 -19.30 24.80 9.91
N ILE A 23 -18.63 23.81 10.48
CA ILE A 23 -18.94 23.28 11.80
C ILE A 23 -18.49 24.35 12.79
N GLN A 24 -19.43 25.09 13.37
CA GLN A 24 -19.14 25.81 14.61
C GLN A 24 -18.57 24.81 15.61
N PRO A 25 -17.41 25.08 16.24
CA PRO A 25 -16.80 24.15 17.18
C PRO A 25 -17.76 23.92 18.34
N GLN A 26 -18.47 22.80 18.32
CA GLN A 26 -19.25 22.38 19.46
C GLN A 26 -18.23 22.05 20.57
N HIS A 27 -18.26 22.81 21.66
CA HIS A 27 -17.44 22.55 22.85
C HIS A 27 -15.91 22.71 22.64
N GLY A 28 -15.48 23.51 21.66
CA GLY A 28 -14.04 23.81 21.45
C GLY A 28 -13.22 22.72 20.75
N VAL A 29 -13.88 21.65 20.28
CA VAL A 29 -13.30 20.61 19.44
C VAL A 29 -13.94 20.67 18.05
N THR A 30 -13.11 20.64 17.02
CA THR A 30 -13.55 20.45 15.63
C THR A 30 -13.22 19.01 15.24
N TRP A 31 -14.28 18.20 15.08
CA TRP A 31 -14.18 16.82 14.66
C TRP A 31 -13.93 16.73 13.15
N THR A 32 -13.08 15.78 12.74
CA THR A 32 -12.87 15.46 11.33
C THR A 32 -12.95 13.95 11.16
N PRO A 33 -13.95 13.40 10.46
CA PRO A 33 -13.95 11.98 10.18
C PRO A 33 -12.77 11.66 9.25
N ILE A 34 -11.98 10.65 9.60
CA ILE A 34 -10.81 10.21 8.81
C ILE A 34 -10.94 8.74 8.46
N SER A 35 -10.36 8.32 7.33
CA SER A 35 -10.15 6.90 7.07
C SER A 35 -8.94 6.39 7.86
N VAL A 36 -8.90 5.08 8.11
CA VAL A 36 -7.76 4.41 8.71
C VAL A 36 -6.54 4.54 7.80
N GLY A 37 -6.74 4.43 6.48
CA GLY A 37 -5.69 4.66 5.48
C GLY A 37 -5.06 6.05 5.50
N ASN A 38 -5.76 7.07 6.00
CA ASN A 38 -5.24 8.43 6.16
C ASN A 38 -4.66 8.69 7.56
N PHE A 39 -4.73 7.72 8.47
CA PHE A 39 -4.12 7.83 9.79
C PHE A 39 -2.61 7.89 9.64
N ASN A 40 -2.06 9.09 9.82
CA ASN A 40 -0.68 9.37 9.42
C ASN A 40 0.32 8.91 10.48
N ARG A 41 0.47 7.61 10.74
CA ARG A 41 1.48 7.11 11.69
C ARG A 41 2.91 7.33 11.18
N TYR A 42 3.16 7.02 9.91
CA TYR A 42 4.50 6.95 9.33
C TYR A 42 5.08 8.30 8.90
N SER A 43 4.25 9.34 8.74
CA SER A 43 4.69 10.66 8.27
C SER A 43 4.36 11.80 9.25
N ARG A 44 4.31 11.53 10.57
CA ARG A 44 4.09 12.57 11.61
C ARG A 44 5.23 13.58 11.76
N GLY A 45 6.35 13.40 11.07
CA GLY A 45 7.50 14.32 11.15
C GLY A 45 8.14 14.44 12.54
N ARG A 46 7.84 13.52 13.47
CA ARG A 46 8.40 13.51 14.83
C ARG A 46 9.91 13.32 14.75
N CYS A 47 10.66 14.34 15.12
CA CYS A 47 12.12 14.33 15.06
C CYS A 47 12.70 14.45 16.46
N VAL A 48 13.70 13.61 16.76
CA VAL A 48 14.55 13.82 17.93
C VAL A 48 15.67 14.75 17.52
N SER A 49 15.79 15.91 18.17
CA SER A 49 16.89 16.83 17.89
C SER A 49 18.24 16.15 18.12
N ARG A 50 19.07 16.14 17.07
CA ARG A 50 20.43 15.61 17.18
C ARG A 50 21.23 16.50 18.13
N LYS A 51 21.65 15.95 19.26
CA LYS A 51 22.55 16.63 20.20
C LYS A 51 24.01 16.36 19.76
N ASN A 52 24.86 17.38 19.81
CA ASN A 52 26.27 17.28 19.40
C ASN A 52 27.13 16.47 20.39
N ALA A 53 26.69 16.36 21.64
CA ALA A 53 27.33 15.55 22.68
C ALA A 53 26.28 14.61 23.31
N GLN A 54 26.75 13.45 23.78
CA GLN A 54 25.91 12.54 24.56
C GLN A 54 25.55 13.22 25.89
N PRO A 55 24.28 13.14 26.34
CA PRO A 55 23.89 13.67 27.63
C PRO A 55 24.60 12.87 28.74
N GLU A 56 25.14 13.56 29.74
CA GLU A 56 25.64 12.92 30.94
C GLU A 56 24.45 12.39 31.75
N TYR A 57 24.30 11.07 31.77
CA TYR A 57 23.26 10.38 32.54
C TYR A 57 23.90 9.33 33.44
N ILE A 58 23.73 9.50 34.74
CA ILE A 58 24.22 8.56 35.75
C ILE A 58 23.05 7.68 36.16
N VAL A 59 23.12 6.39 35.81
CA VAL A 59 22.18 5.39 36.33
C VAL A 59 22.41 5.27 37.84
N PRO A 60 21.41 5.57 38.70
CA PRO A 60 21.62 5.49 40.14
C PRO A 60 21.92 4.05 40.59
N ALA A 61 22.80 3.88 41.58
CA ALA A 61 23.15 2.56 42.10
C ALA A 61 21.90 1.78 42.53
N PHE A 62 21.87 0.48 42.22
CA PHE A 62 20.74 -0.43 42.48
C PHE A 62 19.43 -0.09 41.76
N SER A 63 19.44 0.82 40.79
CA SER A 63 18.28 1.07 39.92
C SER A 63 17.99 -0.16 39.06
N ARG A 64 16.80 -0.73 39.24
CA ARG A 64 16.30 -1.89 38.48
C ARG A 64 15.07 -1.58 37.63
N CYS A 65 14.51 -0.38 37.77
CA CYS A 65 13.30 0.05 37.07
C CYS A 65 13.55 1.37 36.34
N PHE A 66 13.31 1.36 35.03
CA PHE A 66 13.39 2.54 34.17
C PHE A 66 12.02 2.84 33.55
N SER A 67 10.96 2.59 34.33
CA SER A 67 9.60 2.71 33.82
C SER A 67 9.26 4.16 33.50
N ARG A 68 8.49 4.33 32.42
CA ARG A 68 7.76 5.58 32.25
C ARG A 68 6.77 5.74 33.41
N GLY A 69 6.52 6.99 33.82
CA GLY A 69 5.51 7.26 34.83
C GLY A 69 4.13 6.74 34.41
N PRO A 70 3.26 6.40 35.37
CA PRO A 70 1.87 6.05 35.05
C PRO A 70 1.17 7.25 34.42
N ILE A 71 0.26 6.98 33.48
CA ILE A 71 -0.66 7.98 32.93
C ILE A 71 -2.06 7.61 33.40
N ALA A 72 -2.80 8.57 33.96
CA ALA A 72 -4.14 8.32 34.47
C ALA A 72 -5.07 7.81 33.35
N ASN A 73 -5.74 6.69 33.57
CA ASN A 73 -6.70 6.05 32.65
C ASN A 73 -6.13 5.53 31.31
N TRP A 74 -4.85 5.78 31.02
CA TRP A 74 -4.20 5.38 29.78
C TRP A 74 -3.12 4.33 30.03
N THR A 75 -3.12 3.31 29.19
CA THR A 75 -2.06 2.31 29.14
C THR A 75 -1.17 2.58 27.93
N PRO A 76 0.15 2.79 28.10
CA PRO A 76 1.06 2.89 26.98
C PRO A 76 1.36 1.52 26.38
N HIS A 77 1.26 1.42 25.06
CA HIS A 77 1.57 0.23 24.29
C HIS A 77 2.69 0.51 23.29
N ARG A 78 3.58 -0.47 23.13
CA ARG A 78 4.62 -0.47 22.11
C ARG A 78 4.22 -1.43 21.00
N HIS A 79 3.94 -0.86 19.85
CA HIS A 79 3.73 -1.57 18.60
C HIS A 79 4.95 -2.44 18.26
N PRO A 80 4.78 -3.60 17.60
CA PRO A 80 5.89 -4.44 17.16
C PRO A 80 6.93 -3.73 16.28
N GLU A 81 6.52 -2.70 15.53
CA GLU A 81 7.42 -1.85 14.73
C GLU A 81 8.12 -0.74 15.54
N GLY A 82 7.81 -0.63 16.83
CA GLY A 82 8.45 0.31 17.76
C GLY A 82 7.66 1.60 18.04
N ALA A 83 6.54 1.83 17.36
CA ALA A 83 5.68 2.99 17.64
C ALA A 83 5.07 2.91 19.06
N LEU A 84 4.98 4.05 19.73
CA LEU A 84 4.28 4.19 21.01
C LEU A 84 2.88 4.73 20.73
N TYR A 85 1.88 4.03 21.27
CA TYR A 85 0.48 4.46 21.26
C TYR A 85 -0.13 4.24 22.64
N PHE A 86 -1.34 4.75 22.85
CA PHE A 86 -2.01 4.72 24.14
C PHE A 86 -3.43 4.18 24.00
N LEU A 87 -3.82 3.35 24.97
CA LEU A 87 -5.15 2.76 25.10
C LEU A 87 -5.84 3.26 26.38
N HIS A 88 -7.00 3.87 26.22
CA HIS A 88 -7.91 4.19 27.32
C HIS A 88 -8.81 2.97 27.59
N GLN A 89 -8.39 2.09 28.49
CA GLN A 89 -8.97 0.75 28.68
C GLN A 89 -10.50 0.75 28.86
N GLN A 90 -11.04 1.67 29.67
CA GLN A 90 -12.47 1.71 30.00
C GLN A 90 -13.35 2.12 28.82
N ASN A 91 -12.82 2.94 27.91
CA ASN A 91 -13.58 3.53 26.80
C ASN A 91 -13.16 2.96 25.45
N ARG A 92 -12.20 2.01 25.43
CA ARG A 92 -11.60 1.43 24.22
C ARG A 92 -11.14 2.48 23.20
N ILE A 93 -10.49 3.53 23.69
CA ILE A 93 -10.01 4.64 22.86
C ILE A 93 -8.51 4.50 22.61
N PHE A 94 -8.11 4.60 21.35
CA PHE A 94 -6.72 4.53 20.91
C PHE A 94 -6.24 5.88 20.38
N THR A 95 -4.97 6.20 20.63
CA THR A 95 -4.32 7.36 20.04
C THR A 95 -2.81 7.19 19.92
N ASP A 96 -2.23 7.76 18.87
CA ASP A 96 -0.78 7.89 18.68
C ASP A 96 -0.22 9.22 19.25
N ALA A 97 -1.09 10.07 19.81
CA ALA A 97 -0.71 11.32 20.44
C ALA A 97 0.21 11.07 21.65
N HIS A 98 1.26 11.87 21.82
CA HIS A 98 2.24 11.65 22.87
C HIS A 98 1.74 12.15 24.23
N LEU A 99 1.03 11.30 24.98
CA LEU A 99 0.38 11.68 26.24
C LEU A 99 1.32 12.02 27.41
N TYR A 100 2.64 11.81 27.26
CA TYR A 100 3.63 12.32 28.23
C TYR A 100 3.95 13.80 28.04
N ASP A 101 3.40 14.43 27.01
CA ASP A 101 3.44 15.88 26.85
C ASP A 101 2.27 16.53 27.61
N ASP A 102 2.60 17.37 28.58
CA ASP A 102 1.65 18.06 29.45
C ASP A 102 0.68 18.98 28.70
N THR A 103 0.99 19.36 27.46
CA THR A 103 0.12 20.16 26.59
C THR A 103 -0.86 19.32 25.77
N ILE A 104 -0.52 18.05 25.51
CA ILE A 104 -1.29 17.15 24.64
C ILE A 104 -2.32 16.38 25.46
N MET A 105 -1.94 15.86 26.64
CA MET A 105 -2.83 15.04 27.47
C MET A 105 -4.16 15.73 27.81
N PRO A 106 -4.21 17.02 28.21
CA PRO A 106 -5.47 17.71 28.46
C PRO A 106 -6.35 17.82 27.21
N LYS A 107 -5.75 18.04 26.02
CA LYS A 107 -6.48 18.11 24.75
C LYS A 107 -7.13 16.77 24.42
N VAL A 108 -6.39 15.67 24.54
CA VAL A 108 -6.92 14.31 24.30
C VAL A 108 -8.04 13.98 25.30
N ASN A 109 -7.86 14.25 26.59
CA ASN A 109 -8.91 13.97 27.59
C ASN A 109 -10.17 14.83 27.37
N THR A 110 -10.01 16.04 26.84
CA THR A 110 -11.14 16.89 26.41
C THR A 110 -11.88 16.25 25.24
N CYS A 111 -11.16 15.79 24.22
CA CYS A 111 -11.74 15.04 23.09
C CYS A 111 -12.47 13.77 23.56
N VAL A 112 -11.89 12.98 24.47
CA VAL A 112 -12.54 11.79 25.06
C VAL A 112 -13.86 12.16 25.74
N SER A 113 -13.88 13.23 26.54
CA SER A 113 -15.08 13.63 27.27
C SER A 113 -16.19 14.10 26.31
N ILE A 114 -15.84 14.86 25.28
CA ILE A 114 -16.80 15.39 24.30
C ILE A 114 -17.35 14.29 23.40
N ILE A 115 -16.48 13.43 22.83
CA ILE A 115 -16.94 12.36 21.92
C ILE A 115 -17.87 11.39 22.66
N ARG A 116 -17.57 11.10 23.94
CA ARG A 116 -18.45 10.31 24.78
C ARG A 116 -19.80 10.98 24.93
N ALA A 117 -19.84 12.23 25.39
CA ALA A 117 -21.10 12.98 25.56
C ALA A 117 -21.93 13.04 24.26
N ASP A 118 -21.28 13.19 23.10
CA ASP A 118 -21.95 13.23 21.81
C ASP A 118 -22.54 11.87 21.42
N LEU A 119 -21.83 10.76 21.71
CA LEU A 119 -22.35 9.40 21.53
C LEU A 119 -23.56 9.13 22.43
N GLU A 120 -23.53 9.59 23.69
CA GLU A 120 -24.67 9.41 24.62
C GLU A 120 -25.89 10.16 24.11
N LYS A 121 -25.72 11.43 23.70
CA LYS A 121 -26.81 12.26 23.16
C LYS A 121 -27.43 11.69 21.89
N LYS A 122 -26.61 11.09 21.02
CA LYS A 122 -27.06 10.48 19.77
C LYS A 122 -27.66 9.07 19.96
N GLY A 123 -27.72 8.55 21.19
CA GLY A 123 -28.25 7.22 21.47
C GLY A 123 -27.36 6.07 20.98
N PHE A 124 -26.08 6.34 20.71
CA PHE A 124 -25.11 5.32 20.25
C PHE A 124 -24.66 4.38 21.38
N LEU A 125 -25.05 4.64 22.64
CA LEU A 125 -24.69 3.80 23.80
C LEU A 125 -25.47 2.48 23.92
N ASP A 126 -26.48 2.24 23.09
CA ASP A 126 -27.14 0.93 22.98
C ASP A 126 -26.31 -0.09 22.18
N LEU A 127 -25.15 0.32 21.65
CA LEU A 127 -24.18 -0.58 21.03
C LEU A 127 -23.38 -1.32 22.11
N ASP A 128 -23.04 -2.59 21.82
CA ASP A 128 -22.22 -3.43 22.68
C ASP A 128 -20.81 -2.82 22.81
N THR A 129 -20.63 -1.98 23.83
CA THR A 129 -19.44 -1.12 24.02
C THR A 129 -18.15 -1.92 24.11
N ASP A 130 -18.24 -3.23 24.37
CA ASP A 130 -17.08 -4.12 24.48
C ASP A 130 -16.49 -4.50 23.11
N THR A 131 -17.24 -4.26 22.02
CA THR A 131 -16.85 -4.62 20.64
C THR A 131 -16.47 -3.43 19.77
N ILE A 132 -16.57 -2.21 20.31
CA ILE A 132 -16.34 -0.98 19.55
C ILE A 132 -15.06 -0.29 20.03
N ASP A 133 -14.19 0.01 19.07
CA ASP A 133 -13.00 0.83 19.30
C ASP A 133 -13.20 2.22 18.71
N ILE A 134 -12.63 3.22 19.40
CA ILE A 134 -12.62 4.60 18.96
C ILE A 134 -11.16 5.00 18.76
N VAL A 135 -10.84 5.64 17.64
CA VAL A 135 -9.51 6.20 17.43
C VAL A 135 -9.58 7.70 17.35
N LEU A 136 -8.69 8.36 18.09
CA LEU A 136 -8.53 9.81 18.10
C LEU A 136 -7.16 10.19 17.56
N ASP A 137 -7.14 11.04 16.54
CA ASP A 137 -5.92 11.61 15.97
C ASP A 137 -5.91 13.12 16.11
N LEU A 138 -4.99 13.69 16.89
CA LEU A 138 -4.88 15.14 16.99
C LEU A 138 -4.20 15.69 15.71
N CYS A 139 -4.95 16.49 14.94
CA CYS A 139 -4.55 16.89 13.58
C CYS A 139 -3.61 18.10 13.51
N ASP A 140 -3.41 18.84 14.61
CA ASP A 140 -2.45 19.95 14.64
C ASP A 140 -2.07 20.29 16.09
N GLU A 141 -0.78 20.30 16.40
CA GLU A 141 -0.26 20.58 17.74
C GLU A 141 -0.18 22.10 18.03
N GLN A 142 -0.35 22.97 17.02
CA GLN A 142 0.07 24.37 17.09
C GLN A 142 -1.03 25.42 17.32
N SER A 143 -2.31 25.12 17.08
CA SER A 143 -3.39 26.09 17.33
C SER A 143 -3.90 26.03 18.78
N ALA A 144 -3.99 27.20 19.42
CA ALA A 144 -4.39 27.34 20.82
C ALA A 144 -5.91 27.50 21.01
N GLU A 145 -6.67 27.87 19.98
CA GLU A 145 -8.07 28.28 20.13
C GLU A 145 -9.07 27.15 19.93
N THR A 146 -8.78 26.18 19.06
CA THR A 146 -9.67 25.05 18.76
C THR A 146 -8.88 23.75 18.60
N ILE A 147 -9.34 22.68 19.23
CA ILE A 147 -8.72 21.36 19.11
C ILE A 147 -9.25 20.69 17.84
N LYS A 148 -8.39 20.47 16.84
CA LYS A 148 -8.75 19.68 15.65
C LYS A 148 -8.45 18.22 15.92
N CYS A 149 -9.48 17.37 15.88
CA CYS A 149 -9.32 15.95 16.16
C CYS A 149 -9.98 15.09 15.06
N GLY A 150 -9.14 14.32 14.39
CA GLY A 150 -9.52 13.22 13.52
C GLY A 150 -10.13 12.07 14.32
N TYR A 151 -11.16 11.42 13.79
CA TYR A 151 -11.75 10.24 14.43
C TYR A 151 -12.25 9.20 13.44
N TYR A 152 -12.33 7.95 13.90
CA TYR A 152 -13.10 6.87 13.31
C TYR A 152 -13.51 5.83 14.37
N PHE A 153 -14.51 5.02 14.05
CA PHE A 153 -14.99 3.92 14.89
C PHE A 153 -14.78 2.58 14.22
N VAL A 154 -14.63 1.54 15.02
CA VAL A 154 -14.40 0.17 14.56
C VAL A 154 -15.35 -0.76 15.28
N ASP A 155 -16.06 -1.61 14.54
CA ASP A 155 -16.91 -2.67 15.08
C ASP A 155 -16.23 -4.02 14.82
N HIS A 156 -15.74 -4.66 15.88
CA HIS A 156 -15.08 -5.98 15.80
C HIS A 156 -16.04 -7.13 15.48
N SER A 157 -17.34 -6.99 15.80
CA SER A 157 -18.35 -8.00 15.50
C SER A 157 -18.67 -8.06 14.00
N LYS A 158 -18.62 -6.90 13.33
CA LYS A 158 -18.84 -6.75 11.89
C LYS A 158 -17.56 -6.68 11.07
N ARG A 159 -16.39 -6.57 11.72
CA ARG A 159 -15.09 -6.33 11.08
C ARG A 159 -15.15 -5.14 10.13
N SER A 160 -15.70 -4.03 10.60
CA SER A 160 -15.96 -2.85 9.76
C SER A 160 -15.59 -1.56 10.49
N VAL A 161 -15.29 -0.53 9.70
CA VAL A 161 -15.09 0.85 10.16
C VAL A 161 -16.35 1.67 9.87
N PHE A 162 -16.66 2.63 10.75
CA PHE A 162 -17.78 3.55 10.57
C PHE A 162 -17.53 4.92 11.23
N TRP A 163 -18.45 5.86 11.01
CA TRP A 163 -18.34 7.25 11.48
C TRP A 163 -19.68 7.74 12.06
N MET A 164 -19.63 8.80 12.88
CA MET A 164 -20.83 9.46 13.42
C MET A 164 -21.57 10.33 12.39
N GLU A 165 -20.92 10.60 11.27
CA GLU A 165 -21.37 11.50 10.20
C GLU A 165 -21.12 10.82 8.85
N ASP A 166 -21.79 11.31 7.81
CA ASP A 166 -21.60 10.80 6.46
C ASP A 166 -20.14 10.97 6.02
N PHE A 167 -19.53 9.85 5.64
CA PHE A 167 -18.14 9.81 5.20
C PHE A 167 -18.04 9.60 3.69
N LYS A 168 -17.23 10.43 3.03
CA LYS A 168 -17.01 10.32 1.58
C LYS A 168 -15.96 9.24 1.30
N MET A 169 -16.38 8.12 0.70
CA MET A 169 -15.49 7.01 0.32
C MET A 169 -14.30 7.44 -0.57
N SER A 170 -14.43 8.54 -1.32
CA SER A 170 -13.33 9.15 -2.08
C SER A 170 -12.13 9.56 -1.22
N GLN A 171 -12.28 9.64 0.10
CA GLN A 171 -11.18 9.90 1.03
C GLN A 171 -10.37 8.64 1.35
N ILE A 172 -10.88 7.43 1.08
CA ILE A 172 -10.17 6.17 1.30
C ILE A 172 -9.21 5.92 0.13
N PRO A 173 -7.91 5.65 0.38
CA PRO A 173 -6.95 5.36 -0.68
C PRO A 173 -7.29 4.15 -1.56
N SER A 174 -7.80 3.06 -0.99
CA SER A 174 -8.16 1.84 -1.72
C SER A 174 -9.33 2.06 -2.68
N TRP A 175 -10.31 2.90 -2.32
CA TRP A 175 -11.42 3.31 -3.20
C TRP A 175 -10.93 3.98 -4.50
N LYS A 176 -9.91 4.84 -4.41
CA LYS A 176 -9.41 5.60 -5.58
C LYS A 176 -8.78 4.72 -6.66
N ARG A 177 -8.39 3.49 -6.31
CA ARG A 177 -7.68 2.59 -7.24
C ARG A 177 -8.61 1.81 -8.15
N ILE A 178 -9.89 1.70 -7.82
CA ILE A 178 -10.82 0.78 -8.49
C ILE A 178 -12.04 1.57 -8.98
N PRO A 179 -12.10 1.94 -10.27
CA PRO A 179 -13.23 2.67 -10.82
C PRO A 179 -14.50 1.80 -10.86
N GLY A 180 -15.67 2.44 -10.84
CA GLY A 180 -16.95 1.77 -11.13
C GLY A 180 -17.55 0.95 -9.99
N ILE A 181 -17.10 1.14 -8.75
CA ILE A 181 -17.75 0.53 -7.57
C ILE A 181 -19.00 1.33 -7.21
N ASP A 182 -20.16 0.69 -7.24
CA ASP A 182 -21.45 1.24 -6.79
C ASP A 182 -22.21 0.32 -5.82
N SER A 183 -21.83 -0.96 -5.76
CA SER A 183 -22.44 -1.95 -4.87
C SER A 183 -22.08 -1.77 -3.40
N THR A 184 -23.09 -1.86 -2.53
CA THR A 184 -22.94 -1.76 -1.08
C THR A 184 -22.16 -2.94 -0.49
N SER A 185 -22.29 -4.15 -1.05
CA SER A 185 -21.50 -5.32 -0.61
C SER A 185 -20.01 -5.12 -0.89
N HIS A 186 -19.66 -4.53 -2.03
CA HIS A 186 -18.27 -4.23 -2.37
C HIS A 186 -17.67 -3.12 -1.49
N ILE A 187 -18.47 -2.09 -1.15
CA ILE A 187 -18.09 -1.09 -0.15
C ILE A 187 -17.77 -1.77 1.20
N GLY A 188 -18.55 -2.79 1.59
CA GLY A 188 -18.28 -3.61 2.77
C GLY A 188 -16.88 -4.21 2.79
N LEU A 189 -16.37 -4.72 1.66
CA LEU A 189 -15.00 -5.25 1.57
C LEU A 189 -13.94 -4.17 1.80
N ILE A 190 -14.20 -2.94 1.36
CA ILE A 190 -13.29 -1.80 1.58
C ILE A 190 -13.25 -1.43 3.05
N LEU A 191 -14.39 -1.41 3.72
CA LEU A 191 -14.46 -1.14 5.15
C LEU A 191 -13.84 -2.28 5.98
N GLU A 192 -13.92 -3.53 5.51
CA GLU A 192 -13.22 -4.66 6.10
C GLU A 192 -11.69 -4.54 5.96
N HIS A 193 -11.21 -4.07 4.81
CA HIS A 193 -9.79 -3.76 4.63
C HIS A 193 -9.31 -2.70 5.64
N GLU A 194 -10.05 -1.60 5.80
CA GLU A 194 -9.74 -0.55 6.80
C GLU A 194 -9.78 -1.10 8.24
N TYR A 195 -10.69 -2.03 8.53
CA TYR A 195 -10.74 -2.74 9.83
C TYR A 195 -9.44 -3.52 10.11
N TRP A 196 -8.95 -4.28 9.12
CA TRP A 196 -7.70 -5.02 9.29
C TRP A 196 -6.50 -4.08 9.42
N GLN A 197 -6.52 -2.95 8.71
CA GLN A 197 -5.51 -1.91 8.87
C GLN A 197 -5.53 -1.31 10.29
N HIS A 198 -6.70 -1.11 10.89
CA HIS A 198 -6.81 -0.67 12.27
C HIS A 198 -6.19 -1.69 13.24
N CYS A 199 -6.49 -2.98 13.04
CA CYS A 199 -5.92 -4.05 13.87
C CYS A 199 -4.39 -4.16 13.72
N ASP A 200 -3.86 -3.86 12.54
CA ASP A 200 -2.41 -3.76 12.33
C ASP A 200 -1.84 -2.54 13.06
N LEU A 201 -2.50 -1.38 13.00
CA LEU A 201 -2.06 -0.18 13.72
C LEU A 201 -2.14 -0.34 15.25
N PHE A 202 -3.15 -1.03 15.76
CA PHE A 202 -3.40 -1.18 17.19
C PHE A 202 -3.57 -2.65 17.56
N PRO A 203 -2.49 -3.44 17.66
CA PRO A 203 -2.55 -4.88 17.90
C PRO A 203 -3.24 -5.27 19.23
N ALA A 204 -3.29 -4.35 20.19
CA ALA A 204 -4.03 -4.54 21.44
C ALA A 204 -5.55 -4.56 21.26
N ALA A 205 -6.08 -4.02 20.16
CA ALA A 205 -7.52 -4.00 19.84
C ALA A 205 -8.09 -5.40 19.60
N SER A 206 -7.32 -6.25 18.91
CA SER A 206 -7.78 -7.56 18.43
C SER A 206 -6.76 -8.65 18.68
N PRO A 207 -6.71 -9.25 19.89
CA PRO A 207 -5.89 -10.43 20.14
C PRO A 207 -6.33 -11.57 19.21
N PRO A 208 -5.38 -12.32 18.61
CA PRO A 208 -5.71 -13.33 17.62
C PRO A 208 -6.42 -14.50 18.29
N THR A 209 -7.64 -14.79 17.83
CA THR A 209 -8.38 -15.98 18.24
C THR A 209 -7.93 -17.18 17.41
N ALA A 210 -8.06 -18.39 17.96
CA ALA A 210 -7.77 -19.61 17.20
C ALA A 210 -8.63 -19.72 15.92
N GLY A 211 -9.87 -19.22 15.98
CA GLY A 211 -10.76 -19.15 14.81
C GLY A 211 -10.21 -18.24 13.71
N LEU A 212 -9.72 -17.04 14.07
CA LEU A 212 -9.14 -16.11 13.11
C LEU A 212 -7.87 -16.66 12.45
N VAL A 213 -6.99 -17.31 13.23
CA VAL A 213 -5.78 -17.95 12.68
C VAL A 213 -6.15 -19.09 11.72
N SER A 214 -7.19 -19.87 12.04
CA SER A 214 -7.70 -20.91 11.14
C SER A 214 -8.26 -20.31 9.85
N GLU A 215 -9.07 -19.26 9.95
CA GLU A 215 -9.65 -18.56 8.80
C GLU A 215 -8.56 -18.03 7.85
N LEU A 216 -7.53 -17.38 8.40
CA LEU A 216 -6.40 -16.90 7.63
C LEU A 216 -5.65 -18.06 6.94
N ARG A 217 -5.37 -19.13 7.68
CA ARG A 217 -4.70 -20.31 7.14
C ARG A 217 -5.50 -20.92 5.98
N ASP A 218 -6.80 -21.08 6.15
CA ASP A 218 -7.68 -21.70 5.15
C ASP A 218 -7.76 -20.83 3.89
N THR A 219 -7.75 -19.50 4.05
CA THR A 219 -7.65 -18.52 2.95
C THR A 219 -6.33 -18.69 2.18
N ILE A 220 -5.19 -18.74 2.87
CA ILE A 220 -3.88 -18.90 2.24
C ILE A 220 -3.79 -20.25 1.50
N VAL A 221 -4.28 -21.33 2.11
CA VAL A 221 -4.29 -22.68 1.51
C VAL A 221 -5.15 -22.70 0.25
N HIS A 222 -6.32 -22.08 0.28
CA HIS A 222 -7.17 -21.96 -0.91
C HIS A 222 -6.41 -21.24 -2.04
N SER A 223 -5.80 -20.08 -1.77
CA SER A 223 -5.00 -19.36 -2.76
C SER A 223 -3.80 -20.18 -3.27
N ALA A 224 -3.17 -20.99 -2.42
CA ALA A 224 -2.05 -21.86 -2.83
C ALA A 224 -2.51 -22.95 -3.80
N ILE A 225 -3.66 -23.58 -3.54
CA ILE A 225 -4.24 -24.58 -4.42
C ILE A 225 -4.68 -23.95 -5.74
N ASP A 226 -5.30 -22.75 -5.70
CA ASP A 226 -5.68 -22.02 -6.91
C ASP A 226 -4.44 -21.70 -7.77
N ALA A 227 -3.37 -21.18 -7.17
CA ALA A 227 -2.12 -20.90 -7.89
C ALA A 227 -1.43 -22.16 -8.47
N LEU A 228 -1.64 -23.32 -7.85
CA LEU A 228 -1.09 -24.60 -8.34
C LEU A 228 -1.91 -25.19 -9.49
N THR A 229 -3.23 -25.00 -9.46
CA THR A 229 -4.17 -25.67 -10.36
C THR A 229 -4.66 -24.79 -11.50
N SER A 230 -4.55 -23.46 -11.36
CA SER A 230 -4.99 -22.48 -12.35
C SER A 230 -3.80 -21.66 -12.89
N PRO A 231 -3.52 -21.73 -14.21
CA PRO A 231 -2.48 -20.92 -14.83
C PRO A 231 -2.81 -19.42 -14.84
N THR A 232 -4.10 -19.07 -14.74
CA THR A 232 -4.64 -17.70 -14.80
C THR A 232 -5.16 -17.22 -13.45
N THR A 233 -4.67 -17.82 -12.36
CA THR A 233 -4.98 -17.44 -10.98
C THR A 233 -4.91 -15.93 -10.74
N THR A 234 -5.84 -15.45 -9.92
CA THR A 234 -5.89 -14.05 -9.48
C THR A 234 -4.98 -13.78 -8.27
N THR A 235 -4.46 -14.80 -7.57
CA THR A 235 -3.55 -14.52 -6.45
C THR A 235 -2.27 -13.84 -6.93
N PRO A 236 -1.82 -12.76 -6.24
CA PRO A 236 -0.62 -12.03 -6.62
C PRO A 236 0.66 -12.75 -6.16
N PHE A 237 0.54 -13.77 -5.31
CA PHE A 237 1.65 -14.44 -4.63
C PHE A 237 2.10 -15.69 -5.37
N SER A 238 3.39 -16.03 -5.23
CA SER A 238 3.88 -17.32 -5.71
C SER A 238 3.43 -18.44 -4.77
N VAL A 239 3.35 -19.68 -5.29
CA VAL A 239 3.04 -20.86 -4.47
C VAL A 239 4.04 -21.00 -3.31
N ASP A 240 5.32 -20.73 -3.54
CA ASP A 240 6.36 -20.78 -2.51
C ASP A 240 6.12 -19.74 -1.40
N ASP A 241 5.73 -18.51 -1.77
CA ASP A 241 5.39 -17.47 -0.79
C ASP A 241 4.15 -17.86 0.03
N LEU A 242 3.12 -18.43 -0.61
CA LEU A 242 1.91 -18.89 0.07
C LEU A 242 2.20 -20.03 1.06
N LEU A 243 3.03 -21.01 0.68
CA LEU A 243 3.45 -22.09 1.58
C LEU A 243 4.28 -21.57 2.77
N LYS A 244 5.13 -20.57 2.55
CA LYS A 244 5.84 -19.85 3.63
C LYS A 244 4.87 -19.12 4.55
N MET A 245 3.86 -18.44 4.00
CA MET A 245 2.81 -17.78 4.77
C MET A 245 2.02 -18.78 5.63
N VAL A 246 1.67 -19.96 5.11
CA VAL A 246 1.04 -21.04 5.91
C VAL A 246 1.93 -21.46 7.07
N THR A 247 3.23 -21.67 6.79
CA THR A 247 4.20 -22.09 7.82
C THR A 247 4.31 -21.05 8.94
N LEU A 248 4.39 -19.77 8.57
CA LEU A 248 4.41 -18.66 9.54
C LEU A 248 3.09 -18.59 10.32
N THR A 249 1.95 -18.74 9.66
CA THR A 249 0.62 -18.71 10.30
C THR A 249 0.45 -19.85 11.31
N ASN A 250 0.94 -21.05 11.00
CA ASN A 250 0.89 -22.18 11.93
C ASN A 250 1.77 -21.97 13.19
N SER A 251 2.78 -21.10 13.11
CA SER A 251 3.60 -20.72 14.27
C SER A 251 2.96 -19.65 15.15
N MET A 252 1.88 -19.02 14.67
CA MET A 252 1.11 -18.01 15.41
C MET A 252 0.15 -18.72 16.37
N ALA A 253 0.67 -19.23 17.49
CA ALA A 253 -0.18 -19.71 18.57
C ALA A 253 -0.74 -18.51 19.38
N PRO A 254 -1.99 -18.61 19.91
CA PRO A 254 -2.46 -17.65 20.88
C PRO A 254 -1.53 -17.69 22.09
N PRO A 255 -1.17 -16.53 22.67
CA PRO A 255 -0.27 -16.50 23.81
C PRO A 255 -0.84 -17.29 24.98
N ASP A 256 0.01 -18.07 25.65
CA ASP A 256 -0.34 -18.56 26.97
C ASP A 256 -0.47 -17.37 27.95
N VAL A 257 -1.28 -17.55 29.00
CA VAL A 257 -1.53 -16.52 30.03
C VAL A 257 -0.21 -16.08 30.70
N ALA A 258 0.79 -16.97 30.75
CA ALA A 258 2.11 -16.70 31.33
C ALA A 258 3.00 -15.80 30.46
N THR A 259 2.75 -15.71 29.15
CA THR A 259 3.49 -14.87 28.20
C THR A 259 2.97 -13.44 28.22
N ALA A 260 1.65 -13.25 28.38
CA ALA A 260 1.03 -11.94 28.56
C ALA A 260 1.52 -11.21 29.84
N ALA A 261 1.86 -11.95 30.88
CA ALA A 261 2.46 -11.38 32.10
C ALA A 261 3.93 -10.93 31.92
N ARG A 262 4.65 -11.49 30.94
CA ARG A 262 6.07 -11.20 30.65
C ARG A 262 6.29 -10.03 29.67
N THR A 263 5.24 -9.53 29.04
CA THR A 263 5.29 -8.47 28.01
C THR A 263 5.34 -7.04 28.56
N LYS A 264 5.35 -6.83 29.88
CA LYS A 264 5.55 -5.49 30.45
C LYS A 264 7.04 -5.15 30.50
N SER A 265 7.45 -4.16 29.71
CA SER A 265 8.81 -3.63 29.71
C SER A 265 8.79 -2.15 30.08
N PHE A 266 9.41 -1.80 31.21
CA PHE A 266 9.56 -0.42 31.65
C PHE A 266 8.25 0.40 31.67
N GLY A 267 7.19 -0.19 32.24
CA GLY A 267 5.88 0.47 32.36
C GLY A 267 5.08 0.53 31.05
N VAL A 268 5.56 -0.07 29.97
CA VAL A 268 4.91 -0.12 28.65
C VAL A 268 4.49 -1.56 28.35
N GLN A 269 3.25 -1.75 27.89
CA GLN A 269 2.82 -3.04 27.33
C GLN A 269 3.53 -3.24 26.00
N VAL A 270 4.27 -4.32 25.84
CA VAL A 270 4.84 -4.69 24.54
C VAL A 270 3.83 -5.59 23.87
N ASP A 271 3.26 -5.13 22.75
CA ASP A 271 2.34 -5.96 22.01
C ASP A 271 3.09 -7.09 21.33
N GLN A 272 2.41 -8.23 21.23
CA GLN A 272 2.95 -9.37 20.52
C GLN A 272 2.89 -9.11 19.02
N GLY A 273 3.92 -9.55 18.29
CA GLY A 273 3.97 -9.41 16.83
C GLY A 273 2.87 -10.21 16.11
N SER A 274 2.39 -11.30 16.72
CA SER A 274 1.40 -12.21 16.14
C SER A 274 0.09 -11.52 15.73
N PRO A 275 -0.62 -10.76 16.60
CA PRO A 275 -1.82 -10.02 16.20
C PRO A 275 -1.63 -9.08 15.00
N SER A 276 -0.56 -8.27 15.00
CA SER A 276 -0.23 -7.38 13.86
C SER A 276 0.03 -8.18 12.59
N ALA A 277 0.79 -9.28 12.67
CA ALA A 277 1.07 -10.13 11.53
C ALA A 277 -0.20 -10.77 10.93
N VAL A 278 -1.11 -11.26 11.78
CA VAL A 278 -2.41 -11.80 11.35
C VAL A 278 -3.24 -10.71 10.68
N ALA A 279 -3.37 -9.55 11.31
CA ALA A 279 -4.11 -8.41 10.77
C ALA A 279 -3.56 -7.97 9.41
N ARG A 280 -2.23 -7.89 9.28
CA ARG A 280 -1.55 -7.53 8.04
C ARG A 280 -1.81 -8.53 6.91
N LEU A 281 -1.77 -9.83 7.20
CA LEU A 281 -2.08 -10.86 6.20
C LEU A 281 -3.56 -10.81 5.80
N MET A 282 -4.48 -10.66 6.77
CA MET A 282 -5.91 -10.50 6.48
C MET A 282 -6.18 -9.25 5.63
N MET A 283 -5.51 -8.13 5.90
CA MET A 283 -5.58 -6.91 5.11
C MET A 283 -5.15 -7.14 3.67
N LEU A 284 -4.05 -7.89 3.43
CA LEU A 284 -3.60 -8.23 2.08
C LEU A 284 -4.66 -9.02 1.32
N PHE A 285 -5.25 -10.05 1.93
CA PHE A 285 -6.33 -10.82 1.28
C PHE A 285 -7.64 -10.02 1.14
N ALA A 286 -7.93 -9.08 2.04
CA ALA A 286 -9.03 -8.13 1.88
C ALA A 286 -8.81 -7.25 0.64
N GLN A 287 -7.59 -6.74 0.44
CA GLN A 287 -7.25 -5.95 -0.75
C GLN A 287 -7.46 -6.74 -2.05
N GLU A 288 -7.08 -8.02 -2.09
CA GLU A 288 -7.32 -8.88 -3.26
C GLU A 288 -8.81 -9.07 -3.54
N ARG A 289 -9.63 -9.24 -2.50
CA ARG A 289 -11.10 -9.33 -2.64
C ARG A 289 -11.70 -8.07 -3.26
N ILE A 290 -11.17 -6.90 -2.90
CA ILE A 290 -11.58 -5.62 -3.50
C ILE A 290 -11.12 -5.56 -4.98
N ASN A 291 -9.84 -5.79 -5.25
CA ASN A 291 -9.26 -5.73 -6.61
C ASN A 291 -9.97 -6.65 -7.62
N HIS A 292 -10.46 -7.79 -7.14
CA HIS A 292 -11.09 -8.82 -7.97
C HIS A 292 -12.61 -8.85 -7.86
N PHE A 293 -13.26 -7.83 -7.29
CA PHE A 293 -14.73 -7.72 -7.25
C PHE A 293 -15.40 -8.96 -6.62
N HIS A 294 -14.81 -9.51 -5.56
CA HIS A 294 -15.37 -10.71 -4.90
C HIS A 294 -16.81 -10.48 -4.44
N GLY A 295 -17.69 -11.46 -4.70
CA GLY A 295 -19.10 -11.41 -4.34
C GLY A 295 -19.99 -10.59 -5.29
N GLU A 296 -19.41 -9.88 -6.25
CA GLU A 296 -20.18 -9.11 -7.24
C GLU A 296 -20.47 -9.94 -8.50
N TYR A 297 -21.46 -9.52 -9.30
CA TYR A 297 -21.79 -10.18 -10.57
C TYR A 297 -20.60 -10.20 -11.55
N ALA A 298 -19.78 -9.14 -11.55
CA ALA A 298 -18.62 -8.99 -12.41
C ALA A 298 -17.30 -9.41 -11.73
N ALA A 299 -17.35 -10.34 -10.78
CA ALA A 299 -16.15 -10.85 -10.10
C ALA A 299 -15.10 -11.36 -11.08
N ARG A 300 -13.84 -10.96 -10.88
CA ARG A 300 -12.72 -11.46 -11.67
C ARG A 300 -12.31 -12.84 -11.17
N LEU A 301 -12.61 -13.87 -11.96
CA LEU A 301 -12.21 -15.25 -11.68
C LEU A 301 -10.97 -15.68 -12.47
N ASP A 302 -10.59 -14.91 -13.49
CA ASP A 302 -9.43 -15.14 -14.33
C ASP A 302 -8.67 -13.82 -14.48
N ARG A 303 -7.37 -13.83 -14.19
CA ARG A 303 -6.51 -12.64 -14.22
C ARG A 303 -6.46 -11.97 -15.59
N GLU A 304 -6.59 -12.72 -16.68
CA GLU A 304 -6.49 -12.22 -18.05
C GLU A 304 -7.77 -11.52 -18.51
N ASN A 305 -8.88 -11.72 -17.79
CA ASN A 305 -10.15 -11.08 -18.10
C ASN A 305 -10.27 -9.71 -17.42
N SER A 306 -10.69 -8.71 -18.20
CA SER A 306 -11.00 -7.37 -17.70
C SER A 306 -12.42 -7.32 -17.14
N VAL A 307 -12.59 -6.65 -16.01
CA VAL A 307 -13.90 -6.39 -15.38
C VAL A 307 -14.62 -5.24 -16.11
N TYR A 308 -13.87 -4.36 -16.78
CA TYR A 308 -14.40 -3.19 -17.51
C TYR A 308 -14.65 -3.46 -19.00
N GLY A 309 -14.37 -4.68 -19.46
CA GLY A 309 -14.49 -5.09 -20.86
C GLY A 309 -13.27 -4.72 -21.72
N GLN A 310 -13.31 -5.14 -22.99
CA GLN A 310 -12.20 -4.94 -23.93
C GLN A 310 -12.24 -3.52 -24.53
N SER A 311 -11.56 -2.56 -23.91
CA SER A 311 -11.38 -1.21 -24.48
C SER A 311 -9.91 -0.82 -24.60
N ARG A 312 -9.12 -1.60 -25.33
CA ARG A 312 -7.74 -1.22 -25.66
C ARG A 312 -7.53 -1.15 -27.17
N THR A 313 -7.76 0.05 -27.72
CA THR A 313 -7.45 0.38 -29.12
C THR A 313 -5.94 0.47 -29.32
N ARG A 314 -5.41 -0.20 -30.35
CA ARG A 314 -3.99 -0.06 -30.74
C ARG A 314 -3.73 1.38 -31.20
N SER A 315 -2.62 1.98 -30.76
CA SER A 315 -2.21 3.31 -31.23
C SER A 315 -1.86 3.28 -32.72
N SER A 316 -2.13 4.36 -33.45
CA SER A 316 -1.79 4.46 -34.88
C SER A 316 -0.28 4.29 -35.14
N SER A 317 0.57 4.63 -34.18
CA SER A 317 2.03 4.40 -34.25
C SER A 317 2.39 2.91 -34.22
N MET A 318 1.68 2.10 -33.43
CA MET A 318 1.89 0.65 -33.38
C MET A 318 1.52 -0.03 -34.70
N ALA A 319 0.53 0.50 -35.43
CA ALA A 319 0.14 -0.03 -36.74
C ALA A 319 1.24 0.10 -37.80
N ILE A 320 2.09 1.14 -37.71
CA ILE A 320 3.18 1.41 -38.67
C ILE A 320 4.49 0.74 -38.22
N ILE A 321 4.84 0.84 -36.94
CA ILE A 321 6.12 0.37 -36.41
C ILE A 321 6.13 -1.17 -36.31
N SER A 322 4.99 -1.79 -36.01
CA SER A 322 4.96 -3.24 -35.79
C SER A 322 5.37 -4.04 -37.04
N PRO A 323 4.87 -3.79 -38.27
CA PRO A 323 5.35 -4.51 -39.45
C PRO A 323 6.83 -4.26 -39.74
N LEU A 324 7.31 -3.02 -39.55
CA LEU A 324 8.71 -2.64 -39.78
C LEU A 324 9.68 -3.39 -38.88
N LEU A 325 9.28 -3.66 -37.63
CA LEU A 325 10.08 -4.36 -36.63
C LEU A 325 9.64 -5.84 -36.46
N LEU A 326 9.19 -6.47 -37.55
CA LEU A 326 8.86 -7.91 -37.59
C LEU A 326 7.85 -8.36 -36.53
N SER A 327 6.92 -7.48 -36.16
CA SER A 327 5.90 -7.67 -35.12
C SER A 327 6.40 -7.85 -33.69
N ALA A 328 7.70 -7.65 -33.43
CA ALA A 328 8.26 -7.71 -32.08
C ALA A 328 7.59 -6.69 -31.10
N PRO A 329 7.36 -5.41 -31.49
CA PRO A 329 6.70 -4.45 -30.59
C PRO A 329 5.25 -4.84 -30.23
N ALA A 330 4.51 -5.42 -31.17
CA ALA A 330 3.14 -5.89 -30.91
C ALA A 330 3.13 -7.16 -30.04
N GLY A 331 4.16 -8.01 -30.11
CA GLY A 331 4.37 -9.10 -29.16
C GLY A 331 4.56 -8.58 -27.74
N HIS A 332 5.52 -7.66 -27.54
CA HIS A 332 5.81 -7.04 -26.24
C HIS A 332 4.61 -6.29 -25.67
N LEU A 333 3.85 -5.57 -26.51
CA LEU A 333 2.63 -4.88 -26.06
C LEU A 333 1.58 -5.87 -25.59
N ARG A 334 1.41 -7.01 -26.27
CA ARG A 334 0.48 -8.07 -25.82
C ARG A 334 0.91 -8.66 -24.49
N ASP A 335 2.20 -8.97 -24.33
CA ASP A 335 2.74 -9.50 -23.07
C ASP A 335 2.56 -8.49 -21.92
N LEU A 336 2.81 -7.19 -22.18
CA LEU A 336 2.55 -6.12 -21.23
C LEU A 336 1.07 -6.00 -20.89
N GLN A 337 0.20 -6.04 -21.89
CA GLN A 337 -1.24 -5.96 -21.69
C GLN A 337 -1.76 -7.14 -20.87
N ALA A 338 -1.24 -8.36 -21.11
CA ALA A 338 -1.60 -9.57 -20.38
C ALA A 338 -1.25 -9.50 -18.88
N ILE A 339 -0.19 -8.77 -18.51
CA ILE A 339 0.20 -8.61 -17.11
C ILE A 339 -0.37 -7.35 -16.44
N PHE A 340 -0.71 -6.31 -17.21
CA PHE A 340 -1.35 -5.07 -16.75
C PHE A 340 -2.84 -5.13 -17.11
N MET A 341 -3.62 -5.93 -16.38
CA MET A 341 -5.07 -5.98 -16.58
C MET A 341 -5.74 -5.03 -15.59
N ASP A 342 -6.51 -4.07 -16.12
CA ASP A 342 -7.22 -3.04 -15.34
C ASP A 342 -6.34 -2.31 -14.31
N ASP A 343 -5.11 -1.96 -14.72
CA ASP A 343 -4.08 -1.31 -13.90
C ASP A 343 -3.62 -2.10 -12.66
N ILE A 344 -4.02 -3.37 -12.56
CA ILE A 344 -3.53 -4.31 -11.56
C ILE A 344 -2.35 -5.10 -12.15
N VAL A 345 -1.23 -5.12 -11.41
CA VAL A 345 -0.03 -5.89 -11.79
C VAL A 345 0.45 -6.71 -10.60
N SER A 346 0.49 -8.02 -10.77
CA SER A 346 1.22 -8.88 -9.84
C SER A 346 2.73 -8.65 -10.00
N GLN A 347 3.43 -8.44 -8.89
CA GLN A 347 4.90 -8.35 -8.88
C GLN A 347 5.56 -9.60 -9.49
N LEU A 348 4.95 -10.78 -9.31
CA LEU A 348 5.43 -12.03 -9.88
C LEU A 348 5.38 -12.00 -11.41
N SER A 349 4.25 -11.55 -11.97
CA SER A 349 4.07 -11.40 -13.42
C SER A 349 5.02 -10.36 -14.01
N TRP A 350 5.19 -9.23 -13.32
CA TRP A 350 6.16 -8.22 -13.71
C TRP A 350 7.60 -8.77 -13.70
N LYS A 351 7.99 -9.48 -12.64
CA LYS A 351 9.32 -10.08 -12.53
C LYS A 351 9.59 -11.08 -13.65
N ARG A 352 8.60 -11.94 -13.99
CA ARG A 352 8.71 -12.89 -15.10
C ARG A 352 8.87 -12.18 -16.45
N LEU A 353 8.04 -11.15 -16.72
CA LEU A 353 8.16 -10.38 -17.96
C LEU A 353 9.52 -9.68 -18.03
N ALA A 354 9.96 -9.05 -16.95
CA ALA A 354 11.23 -8.35 -16.91
C ALA A 354 12.43 -9.29 -17.11
N GLN A 355 12.37 -10.50 -16.57
CA GLN A 355 13.38 -11.55 -16.82
C GLN A 355 13.39 -11.99 -18.29
N LYS A 356 12.21 -12.19 -18.90
CA LYS A 356 12.09 -12.50 -20.34
C LYS A 356 12.72 -11.40 -21.18
N VAL A 357 12.33 -10.15 -20.97
CA VAL A 357 12.87 -9.00 -21.71
C VAL A 357 14.39 -8.85 -21.51
N LEU A 358 14.88 -9.09 -20.28
CA LEU A 358 16.32 -9.07 -20.01
C LEU A 358 17.08 -10.16 -20.77
N SER A 359 16.52 -11.37 -20.88
CA SER A 359 17.13 -12.45 -21.68
C SER A 359 17.16 -12.11 -23.17
N GLU A 360 16.08 -11.51 -23.70
CA GLU A 360 16.03 -11.08 -25.10
C GLU A 360 17.07 -9.98 -25.40
N TRP A 361 17.33 -9.05 -24.48
CA TRP A 361 18.40 -8.05 -24.64
C TRP A 361 19.80 -8.67 -24.66
N GLN A 362 20.02 -9.75 -23.91
CA GLN A 362 21.29 -10.48 -23.96
C GLN A 362 21.47 -11.18 -25.32
N ASP A 363 20.42 -11.81 -25.84
CA ASP A 363 20.43 -12.43 -27.16
C ASP A 363 20.65 -11.40 -28.28
N ILE A 364 19.96 -10.25 -28.21
CA ILE A 364 20.17 -9.13 -29.14
C ILE A 364 21.63 -8.65 -29.11
N THR A 365 22.23 -8.54 -27.92
CA THR A 365 23.64 -8.16 -27.78
C THR A 365 24.57 -9.17 -28.44
N LEU A 366 24.29 -10.48 -28.29
CA LEU A 366 25.05 -11.56 -28.91
C LEU A 366 24.94 -11.51 -30.45
N TYR A 367 23.72 -11.45 -30.98
CA TYR A 367 23.49 -11.41 -32.43
C TYR A 367 24.07 -10.15 -33.08
N ALA A 368 23.89 -8.98 -32.46
CA ALA A 368 24.47 -7.74 -32.96
C ALA A 368 26.01 -7.79 -32.99
N SER A 369 26.63 -8.42 -31.99
CA SER A 369 28.09 -8.62 -31.95
C SER A 369 28.58 -9.54 -33.06
N LEU A 370 27.84 -10.62 -33.35
CA LEU A 370 28.14 -11.52 -34.48
C LEU A 370 28.03 -10.82 -35.83
N ILE A 371 26.97 -10.02 -36.04
CA ILE A 371 26.77 -9.23 -37.27
C ILE A 371 27.88 -8.18 -37.41
N LEU A 372 28.29 -7.53 -36.32
CA LEU A 372 29.40 -6.57 -36.33
C LEU A 372 30.71 -7.25 -36.76
N ASN A 373 31.03 -8.43 -36.23
CA ASN A 373 32.20 -9.21 -36.65
C ASN A 373 32.14 -9.61 -38.13
N ALA A 374 30.97 -10.01 -38.63
CA ALA A 374 30.78 -10.34 -40.04
C ALA A 374 30.96 -9.12 -40.96
N ASN A 375 30.43 -7.95 -40.57
CA ASN A 375 30.58 -6.71 -41.31
C ASN A 375 32.05 -6.27 -41.41
N VAL A 376 32.84 -6.44 -40.36
CA VAL A 376 34.30 -6.20 -40.38
C VAL A 376 34.99 -7.11 -41.39
N GLY A 377 34.59 -8.39 -41.47
CA GLY A 377 35.08 -9.33 -42.47
C GLY A 377 34.75 -8.92 -43.92
N ILE A 378 33.54 -8.42 -44.18
CA ILE A 378 33.12 -7.92 -45.50
C ILE A 378 33.90 -6.67 -45.90
N LEU A 379 34.17 -5.76 -44.95
CA LEU A 379 34.94 -4.55 -45.19
C LEU A 379 36.43 -4.81 -45.46
N ALA A 380 36.95 -5.96 -45.04
CA ALA A 380 38.32 -6.38 -45.29
C ALA A 380 38.55 -6.86 -46.74
N ILE A 381 37.48 -7.08 -47.53
CA ILE A 381 37.58 -7.49 -48.94
C ILE A 381 37.89 -6.24 -49.79
N PRO A 382 39.02 -6.21 -50.52
CA PRO A 382 39.37 -5.07 -51.36
C PRO A 382 38.46 -5.01 -52.59
N VAL A 383 37.67 -3.95 -52.70
CA VAL A 383 36.94 -3.56 -53.92
C VAL A 383 37.63 -2.36 -54.55
N GLY A 384 37.78 -2.36 -55.87
CA GLY A 384 38.40 -1.27 -56.63
C GLY A 384 37.71 0.08 -56.44
N ALA A 385 38.24 1.14 -57.07
CA ALA A 385 38.07 2.58 -56.77
C ALA A 385 36.64 3.17 -56.56
N ASN A 386 35.56 2.40 -56.69
CA ASN A 386 34.20 2.84 -56.41
C ASN A 386 33.64 2.11 -55.18
N THR A 387 33.17 2.86 -54.18
CA THR A 387 32.49 2.33 -52.99
C THR A 387 31.29 1.48 -53.41
N SER A 388 31.33 0.19 -53.11
CA SER A 388 30.24 -0.71 -53.49
C SER A 388 29.01 -0.48 -52.62
N ILE A 389 27.81 -0.73 -53.17
CA ILE A 389 26.54 -0.71 -52.40
C ILE A 389 26.63 -1.57 -51.14
N ALA A 390 27.38 -2.67 -51.19
CA ALA A 390 27.63 -3.55 -50.05
C ALA A 390 28.40 -2.87 -48.91
N GLN A 391 29.35 -1.97 -49.21
CA GLN A 391 30.07 -1.22 -48.18
C GLN A 391 29.17 -0.19 -47.49
N ILE A 392 28.31 0.50 -48.24
CA ILE A 392 27.33 1.45 -47.67
C ILE A 392 26.36 0.72 -46.72
N ILE A 393 25.84 -0.44 -47.14
CA ILE A 393 24.97 -1.28 -46.31
C ILE A 393 25.72 -1.79 -45.07
N SER A 394 27.00 -2.17 -45.21
CA SER A 394 27.84 -2.61 -44.08
C SER A 394 28.06 -1.49 -43.05
N TYR A 395 28.36 -0.26 -43.48
CA TYR A 395 28.47 0.89 -42.57
C TYR A 395 27.17 1.19 -41.82
N ILE A 396 26.03 1.18 -42.52
CA ILE A 396 24.71 1.36 -41.89
C ILE A 396 24.47 0.27 -40.85
N SER A 397 24.75 -0.99 -41.21
CA SER A 397 24.60 -2.15 -40.31
C SER A 397 25.48 -2.05 -39.07
N ILE A 398 26.74 -1.60 -39.19
CA ILE A 398 27.64 -1.38 -38.05
C ILE A 398 27.09 -0.29 -37.12
N CYS A 399 26.61 0.83 -37.65
CA CYS A 399 26.04 1.91 -36.84
C CYS A 399 24.81 1.43 -36.04
N PHE A 400 23.87 0.74 -36.69
CA PHE A 400 22.70 0.18 -36.01
C PHE A 400 23.07 -0.94 -35.02
N GLY A 401 24.05 -1.78 -35.36
CA GLY A 401 24.56 -2.84 -34.47
C GLY A 401 25.22 -2.28 -33.21
N LEU A 402 26.09 -1.28 -33.34
CA LEU A 402 26.71 -0.57 -32.20
C LEU A 402 25.65 0.11 -31.32
N ALA A 403 24.70 0.83 -31.94
CA ALA A 403 23.62 1.47 -31.20
C ALA A 403 22.77 0.44 -30.43
N SER A 404 22.47 -0.70 -31.05
CA SER A 404 21.72 -1.80 -30.42
C SER A 404 22.47 -2.40 -29.23
N VAL A 405 23.77 -2.69 -29.37
CA VAL A 405 24.62 -3.19 -28.27
C VAL A 405 24.68 -2.18 -27.12
N ILE A 406 24.93 -0.90 -27.41
CA ILE A 406 25.00 0.15 -26.39
C ILE A 406 23.67 0.26 -25.64
N LEU A 407 22.54 0.31 -26.36
CA LEU A 407 21.21 0.39 -25.76
C LEU A 407 20.89 -0.85 -24.91
N ALA A 408 21.15 -2.06 -25.42
CA ALA A 408 20.90 -3.31 -24.71
C ALA A 408 21.73 -3.41 -23.42
N LEU A 409 23.00 -2.98 -23.44
CA LEU A 409 23.87 -2.94 -22.27
C LEU A 409 23.42 -1.89 -21.25
N ILE A 410 23.03 -0.69 -21.69
CA ILE A 410 22.49 0.37 -20.81
C ILE A 410 21.22 -0.11 -20.10
N LEU A 411 20.28 -0.67 -20.86
CA LEU A 411 19.01 -1.16 -20.34
C LEU A 411 19.21 -2.33 -19.37
N SER A 412 20.09 -3.27 -19.71
CA SER A 412 20.44 -4.40 -18.83
C SER A 412 21.12 -3.95 -17.54
N ARG A 413 22.01 -2.96 -17.61
CA ARG A 413 22.68 -2.39 -16.44
C ARG A 413 21.69 -1.64 -15.55
N LYS A 414 20.84 -0.80 -16.13
CA LYS A 414 19.82 -0.04 -15.38
C LYS A 414 18.89 -0.99 -14.63
N TYR A 415 18.36 -2.01 -15.31
CA TYR A 415 17.49 -2.99 -14.68
C TYR A 415 18.19 -3.78 -13.55
N ARG A 416 19.45 -4.18 -13.74
CA ARG A 416 20.22 -4.85 -12.69
C ARG A 416 20.49 -3.97 -11.47
N LEU A 417 20.81 -2.69 -11.69
CA LEU A 417 21.00 -1.72 -10.60
C LEU A 417 19.68 -1.52 -9.84
N ASP A 418 18.58 -1.26 -10.54
CA ASP A 418 17.26 -1.07 -9.94
C ASP A 418 16.80 -2.34 -9.19
N ALA A 419 17.13 -3.55 -9.68
CA ALA A 419 16.85 -4.80 -8.99
C ALA A 419 17.71 -5.00 -7.73
N THR A 420 18.95 -4.52 -7.74
CA THR A 420 19.86 -4.56 -6.58
C THR A 420 19.48 -3.51 -5.54
N ASP A 421 19.04 -2.34 -6.00
CA ASP A 421 18.54 -1.25 -5.17
C ASP A 421 17.15 -1.58 -4.60
N ALA A 422 16.29 -2.31 -5.30
CA ALA A 422 15.03 -2.82 -4.73
C ALA A 422 15.28 -3.83 -3.59
N VAL A 423 16.39 -4.58 -3.62
CA VAL A 423 16.80 -5.47 -2.53
C VAL A 423 17.38 -4.71 -1.34
N SER A 424 17.99 -3.54 -1.56
CA SER A 424 18.50 -2.66 -0.48
C SER A 424 17.44 -1.69 0.08
N VAL A 425 16.45 -1.30 -0.73
CA VAL A 425 15.35 -0.37 -0.41
C VAL A 425 14.07 -1.10 0.03
N GLY A 426 13.98 -2.43 -0.16
CA GLY A 426 12.90 -3.28 0.38
C GLY A 426 12.77 -3.26 1.91
N SER A 427 13.66 -2.54 2.60
CA SER A 427 13.56 -2.19 4.03
C SER A 427 12.58 -1.04 4.32
N VAL A 428 12.21 -0.20 3.35
CA VAL A 428 11.44 1.03 3.64
C VAL A 428 10.53 1.45 2.48
N ARG A 429 9.47 0.68 2.17
CA ARG A 429 8.21 1.23 1.63
C ARG A 429 7.05 0.37 2.11
N HIS A 430 6.43 0.81 3.20
CA HIS A 430 5.17 0.28 3.69
C HIS A 430 4.01 0.76 2.79
N PRO A 431 2.93 -0.04 2.66
CA PRO A 431 1.72 0.33 1.92
C PRO A 431 1.05 1.61 2.42
#